data_AF-A0A7J0G259-F1
#
_entry.id   AF-A0A7J0G259-F1
#
_cell.length_a   1.000
_cell.length_b   1.000
_cell.length_c   1.000
_cell.angle_alpha   90.00
_cell.angle_beta   90.00
_cell.angle_gamma   90.00
#
_symmetry.space_group_name_H-M   'P 1'
#
loop_
_entity.id
_entity.type
_entity.pdbx_description
1 polymer ?
#
loop_
_entity_poly.entity_id
_entity_poly.type
_entity_poly.pdbx_seq_one_letter_code
_entity_poly.pdbx_strand_id
1 'polypeptide(L)'
;MGRVIRAQRKGAGSVFKSHTHHRKGPARFRSLDFGERNGYLKGVVTEIVHDPGRGAPLARVTFRHPFRYKHQKELFVAAEGMYTGQFIFCGKKANLMVGNVLPLRSIPEGAVVCNVEHHVGDRGVLARASGDYAIVISHNPDNDLFVCRTGQGVSGLIASGLDWTRCRATWPRIYRVATSSPSFLSEALKSFPQRARRLVLEPRHHQLDPDLSAIPILVPCPPSASGARPVSTAARIKLPSGAKKIVPSGCRAMIGQVAGGGRTEKPMLKAGNAYHKYRVKRNCWPKVRGVAMNPVEHPHGGGNHQHIGHASTVRRDAPPGQKVGLIAARRTGRLRGQAAATAAKADKA
;
A
#
# COMPACT_ATOMS: atom_id res chain seq x y z
N MET A 1 -33.27 -25.01 -7.75
CA MET A 1 -32.65 -23.66 -7.73
C MET A 1 -32.47 -23.21 -6.28
N GLY A 2 -31.31 -22.67 -5.91
CA GLY A 2 -31.01 -22.21 -4.54
C GLY A 2 -31.36 -20.74 -4.30
N ARG A 3 -31.30 -20.29 -3.03
CA ARG A 3 -31.49 -18.89 -2.64
C ARG A 3 -30.14 -18.16 -2.51
N VAL A 4 -30.13 -16.86 -2.76
CA VAL A 4 -28.92 -16.02 -2.61
C VAL A 4 -28.50 -15.97 -1.14
N ILE A 5 -27.26 -16.39 -0.86
CA ILE A 5 -26.76 -16.50 0.51
C ILE A 5 -26.55 -15.12 1.14
N ARG A 6 -26.61 -15.06 2.48
CA ARG A 6 -26.35 -13.82 3.25
C ARG A 6 -25.02 -13.16 2.90
N ALA A 7 -23.98 -13.94 2.57
CA ALA A 7 -22.67 -13.38 2.21
C ALA A 7 -22.72 -12.55 0.91
N GLN A 8 -23.45 -13.02 -0.10
CA GLN A 8 -23.66 -12.31 -1.37
C GLN A 8 -24.54 -11.07 -1.17
N ARG A 9 -25.62 -11.20 -0.40
CA ARG A 9 -26.57 -10.09 -0.13
C ARG A 9 -25.93 -8.86 0.49
N LYS A 10 -24.79 -9.00 1.17
CA LYS A 10 -24.03 -7.87 1.76
C LYS A 10 -23.47 -6.91 0.71
N GLY A 11 -23.22 -7.35 -0.51
CA GLY A 11 -22.68 -6.52 -1.59
C GLY A 11 -23.71 -5.61 -2.25
N ALA A 12 -25.00 -5.98 -2.21
CA ALA A 12 -26.07 -5.27 -2.92
C ALA A 12 -26.44 -3.90 -2.31
N GLY A 13 -25.91 -3.54 -1.14
CA GLY A 13 -26.15 -2.21 -0.55
C GLY A 13 -27.59 -1.94 -0.10
N SER A 14 -28.34 -2.97 0.32
CA SER A 14 -29.67 -2.80 0.93
C SER A 14 -29.56 -2.67 2.46
N VAL A 15 -30.12 -3.63 3.20
CA VAL A 15 -30.16 -3.68 4.68
C VAL A 15 -28.76 -3.66 5.33
N PHE A 16 -27.73 -4.03 4.58
CA PHE A 16 -26.34 -4.13 5.06
C PHE A 16 -25.52 -2.84 4.97
N LYS A 17 -26.14 -1.72 4.55
CA LYS A 17 -25.52 -0.39 4.58
C LYS A 17 -25.09 -0.01 6.01
N SER A 18 -24.08 0.83 6.12
CA SER A 18 -23.64 1.38 7.41
C SER A 18 -24.60 2.45 7.89
N HIS A 19 -24.94 2.46 9.18
CA HIS A 19 -25.66 3.56 9.80
C HIS A 19 -24.70 4.76 9.97
N THR A 20 -24.91 5.84 9.22
CA THR A 20 -24.01 7.00 9.17
C THR A 20 -24.60 8.28 9.74
N HIS A 21 -25.90 8.30 10.10
CA HIS A 21 -26.61 9.51 10.52
C HIS A 21 -25.95 10.28 11.69
N HIS A 22 -25.41 9.57 12.69
CA HIS A 22 -24.77 10.20 13.86
C HIS A 22 -23.25 10.37 13.73
N ARG A 23 -22.66 10.06 12.57
CA ARG A 23 -21.21 10.21 12.35
C ARG A 23 -20.85 11.69 12.27
N LYS A 24 -19.81 12.11 12.98
CA LYS A 24 -19.36 13.50 13.00
C LYS A 24 -18.67 13.91 11.70
N GLY A 25 -18.02 12.96 11.02
CA GLY A 25 -17.37 13.17 9.74
C GLY A 25 -16.18 12.24 9.53
N PRO A 26 -15.55 12.29 8.35
CA PRO A 26 -14.37 11.50 8.06
C PRO A 26 -13.18 12.06 8.85
N ALA A 27 -12.57 11.23 9.69
CA ALA A 27 -11.28 11.56 10.27
C ALA A 27 -10.21 11.47 9.18
N ARG A 28 -9.43 12.54 8.99
CA ARG A 28 -8.39 12.61 7.96
C ARG A 28 -7.43 13.75 8.30
N PHE A 29 -6.20 13.68 7.82
CA PHE A 29 -5.34 14.85 7.80
C PHE A 29 -5.93 15.93 6.89
N ARG A 30 -5.40 17.14 7.02
CA ARG A 30 -5.73 18.22 6.08
C ARG A 30 -5.19 17.91 4.67
N SER A 31 -5.61 18.67 3.68
CA SER A 31 -4.96 18.68 2.36
C SER A 31 -3.45 18.90 2.46
N LEU A 32 -2.68 18.26 1.58
CA LEU A 32 -1.24 18.49 1.53
C LEU A 32 -0.94 19.82 0.83
N ASP A 33 -0.84 20.87 1.64
CA ASP A 33 -0.63 22.24 1.18
C ASP A 33 0.87 22.60 1.15
N PHE A 34 1.22 23.71 0.48
CA PHE A 34 2.60 24.22 0.41
C PHE A 34 3.23 24.42 1.80
N GLY A 35 2.44 24.91 2.76
CA GLY A 35 2.92 25.15 4.12
C GLY A 35 3.32 23.87 4.88
N GLU A 36 2.73 22.70 4.58
CA GLU A 36 3.19 21.44 5.18
C GLU A 36 4.43 20.87 4.50
N ARG A 37 4.57 21.05 3.18
CA ARG A 37 5.70 20.51 2.42
C ARG A 37 7.01 21.18 2.83
N ASN A 38 6.98 22.50 2.98
CA ASN A 38 8.19 23.32 3.18
C ASN A 38 8.34 23.82 4.63
N GLY A 39 7.24 24.00 5.34
CA GLY A 39 7.22 24.57 6.69
C GLY A 39 6.45 23.71 7.68
N TYR A 40 5.73 24.39 8.57
CA TYR A 40 4.74 23.79 9.46
C TYR A 40 3.54 24.73 9.57
N LEU A 41 2.37 24.17 9.87
CA LEU A 41 1.18 24.93 10.28
C LEU A 41 0.84 24.59 11.72
N LYS A 42 0.50 25.64 12.47
CA LYS A 42 -0.03 25.55 13.82
C LYS A 42 -1.56 25.40 13.77
N GLY A 43 -2.07 24.41 14.49
CA GLY A 43 -3.50 24.24 14.78
C GLY A 43 -3.74 24.12 16.27
N VAL A 44 -4.98 24.36 16.69
CA VAL A 44 -5.42 24.21 18.08
C VAL A 44 -6.45 23.08 18.14
N VAL A 45 -6.28 22.16 19.08
CA VAL A 45 -7.33 21.18 19.41
C VAL A 45 -8.46 21.92 20.11
N THR A 46 -9.61 22.08 19.46
CA THR A 46 -10.75 22.75 20.09
C THR A 46 -11.49 21.81 21.04
N GLU A 47 -11.70 20.56 20.62
CA GLU A 47 -12.43 19.58 21.41
C GLU A 47 -12.06 18.14 21.01
N ILE A 48 -12.15 17.22 21.96
CA ILE A 48 -12.01 15.78 21.73
C ILE A 48 -13.40 15.16 21.79
N VAL A 49 -13.86 14.60 20.67
CA VAL A 49 -15.24 14.17 20.44
C VAL A 49 -15.31 12.66 20.26
N HIS A 50 -16.31 12.04 20.86
CA HIS A 50 -16.65 10.65 20.56
C HIS A 50 -17.45 10.56 19.25
N ASP A 51 -16.94 9.81 18.27
CA ASP A 51 -17.67 9.46 17.05
C ASP A 51 -18.41 8.12 17.24
N PRO A 52 -19.76 8.11 17.13
CA PRO A 52 -20.53 6.89 17.30
C PRO A 52 -20.07 5.79 16.34
N GLY A 53 -19.70 4.62 16.88
CA GLY A 53 -19.23 3.48 16.09
C GLY A 53 -17.72 3.49 15.80
N ARG A 54 -16.98 4.47 16.33
CA ARG A 54 -15.53 4.44 16.47
C ARG A 54 -15.15 4.05 17.90
N GLY A 55 -14.06 3.29 18.06
CA GLY A 55 -13.48 3.02 19.40
C GLY A 55 -12.61 4.18 19.87
N ALA A 56 -11.82 4.72 18.96
CA ALA A 56 -10.90 5.81 19.21
C ALA A 56 -11.60 7.18 19.10
N PRO A 57 -11.33 8.13 20.01
CA PRO A 57 -11.87 9.48 19.93
C PRO A 57 -11.30 10.24 18.72
N LEU A 58 -12.00 11.32 18.36
CA LEU A 58 -11.59 12.25 17.32
C LEU A 58 -11.18 13.57 17.95
N ALA A 59 -10.15 14.20 17.43
CA ALA A 59 -9.77 15.56 17.81
C ALA A 59 -10.28 16.52 16.73
N ARG A 60 -11.09 17.52 17.11
CA ARG A 60 -11.38 18.66 16.22
C ARG A 60 -10.24 19.64 16.32
N VAL A 61 -9.54 19.82 15.22
CA VAL A 61 -8.39 20.72 15.12
C VAL A 61 -8.77 21.89 14.24
N THR A 62 -8.60 23.09 14.76
CA THR A 62 -8.86 24.32 14.02
C THR A 62 -7.53 24.90 13.54
N PHE A 63 -7.39 25.01 12.22
CA PHE A 63 -6.29 25.66 11.53
C PHE A 63 -6.72 27.02 10.99
N ARG A 64 -5.77 27.94 10.85
CA ARG A 64 -5.97 29.16 10.06
C ARG A 64 -5.75 28.83 8.58
N HIS A 65 -6.64 29.27 7.71
CA HIS A 65 -6.47 29.04 6.28
C HIS A 65 -5.29 29.87 5.74
N PRO A 66 -4.42 29.31 4.87
CA PRO A 66 -3.23 30.02 4.38
C PRO A 66 -3.55 31.27 3.55
N PHE A 67 -4.53 31.16 2.64
CA PHE A 67 -4.80 32.20 1.64
C PHE A 67 -6.02 33.09 1.91
N ARG A 68 -6.83 32.78 2.93
CA ARG A 68 -8.13 33.43 3.12
C ARG A 68 -8.34 33.66 4.62
N TYR A 69 -9.07 34.71 4.99
CA TYR A 69 -9.45 34.97 6.37
C TYR A 69 -10.59 34.02 6.80
N LYS A 70 -10.27 32.74 6.99
CA LYS A 70 -11.20 31.72 7.49
C LYS A 70 -10.47 30.67 8.32
N HIS A 71 -11.21 30.02 9.21
CA HIS A 71 -10.73 28.88 9.98
C HIS A 71 -11.12 27.57 9.30
N GLN A 72 -10.16 26.66 9.11
CA GLN A 72 -10.40 25.30 8.64
C GLN A 72 -10.53 24.38 9.86
N LYS A 73 -11.71 23.78 10.03
CA LYS A 73 -11.97 22.79 11.08
C LYS A 73 -11.80 21.39 10.48
N GLU A 74 -10.81 20.66 10.96
CA GLU A 74 -10.52 19.29 10.50
C GLU A 74 -10.71 18.29 11.65
N LEU A 75 -11.09 17.06 11.30
CA LEU A 75 -11.29 15.96 12.24
C LEU A 75 -10.10 15.02 12.17
N PHE A 76 -9.27 15.01 13.21
CA PHE A 76 -8.13 14.12 13.32
C PHE A 76 -8.49 12.89 14.16
N VAL A 77 -7.73 11.80 13.94
CA VAL A 77 -7.69 10.71 14.92
C VAL A 77 -6.91 11.22 16.13
N ALA A 78 -7.47 11.09 17.33
CA ALA A 78 -6.76 11.51 18.53
C ALA A 78 -5.63 10.52 18.86
N ALA A 79 -4.42 11.04 19.04
CA ALA A 79 -3.33 10.32 19.69
C ALA A 79 -3.55 10.31 21.20
N GLU A 80 -3.02 9.28 21.86
CA GLU A 80 -3.00 9.21 23.31
C GLU A 80 -2.23 10.39 23.91
N GLY A 81 -2.74 10.98 24.99
CA GLY A 81 -2.16 12.17 25.61
C GLY A 81 -2.51 13.50 24.94
N MET A 82 -3.31 13.50 23.85
CA MET A 82 -3.84 14.76 23.31
C MET A 82 -4.87 15.39 24.26
N TYR A 83 -4.81 16.71 24.43
CA TYR A 83 -5.73 17.47 25.27
C TYR A 83 -6.33 18.68 24.55
N THR A 84 -7.44 19.21 25.08
CA THR A 84 -8.10 20.40 24.52
C THR A 84 -7.27 21.66 24.76
N GLY A 85 -7.13 22.51 23.75
CA GLY A 85 -6.27 23.69 23.77
C GLY A 85 -4.82 23.41 23.34
N GLN A 86 -4.43 22.13 23.17
CA GLN A 86 -3.09 21.77 22.72
C GLN A 86 -2.80 22.33 21.32
N PHE A 87 -1.58 22.85 21.13
CA PHE A 87 -1.08 23.21 19.82
C PHE A 87 -0.55 21.98 19.08
N ILE A 88 -1.05 21.76 17.87
CA ILE A 88 -0.57 20.74 16.94
C ILE A 88 0.21 21.43 15.83
N PHE A 89 1.38 20.89 15.53
CA PHE A 89 2.20 21.31 14.40
C PHE A 89 2.14 20.23 13.31
N CYS A 90 1.79 20.62 12.09
CA CYS A 90 1.83 19.72 10.93
C CYS A 90 2.75 20.26 9.84
N GLY A 91 3.74 19.48 9.44
CA GLY A 91 4.64 19.78 8.32
C GLY A 91 6.05 19.21 8.51
N LYS A 92 6.91 19.44 7.52
CA LYS A 92 8.30 18.93 7.50
C LYS A 92 9.18 19.48 8.63
N LYS A 93 8.96 20.74 9.03
CA LYS A 93 9.74 21.43 10.07
C LYS A 93 9.08 21.38 11.45
N ALA A 94 8.06 20.55 11.65
CA ALA A 94 7.40 20.42 12.94
C ALA A 94 8.28 19.66 13.95
N ASN A 95 8.17 19.98 15.23
CA ASN A 95 8.91 19.30 16.28
C ASN A 95 8.33 17.89 16.53
N LEU A 96 9.18 16.97 16.98
CA LEU A 96 8.81 15.59 17.33
C LEU A 96 8.08 15.56 18.69
N MET A 97 6.79 15.90 18.70
CA MET A 97 5.92 15.80 19.88
C MET A 97 4.67 14.99 19.58
N VAL A 98 4.07 14.39 20.60
CA VAL A 98 2.86 13.57 20.46
C VAL A 98 1.70 14.42 19.91
N GLY A 99 1.01 13.89 18.89
CA GLY A 99 -0.07 14.58 18.19
C GLY A 99 0.38 15.44 17.00
N ASN A 100 1.68 15.76 16.87
CA ASN A 100 2.21 16.43 15.68
C ASN A 100 2.22 15.50 14.47
N VAL A 101 2.12 16.10 13.27
CA VAL A 101 2.10 15.37 12.00
C VAL A 101 3.33 15.74 11.19
N LEU A 102 4.17 14.75 10.92
CA LEU A 102 5.42 14.91 10.20
C LEU A 102 5.47 13.94 9.01
N PRO A 103 6.26 14.24 7.96
CA PRO A 103 6.63 13.22 6.98
C PRO A 103 7.49 12.14 7.64
N LEU A 104 7.37 10.90 7.18
CA LEU A 104 8.12 9.77 7.73
C LEU A 104 9.64 10.03 7.68
N ARG A 105 10.16 10.72 6.67
CA ARG A 105 11.58 11.07 6.54
C ARG A 105 12.15 11.81 7.77
N SER A 106 11.37 12.64 8.44
CA SER A 106 11.83 13.43 9.60
C SER A 106 11.63 12.73 10.94
N ILE A 107 11.00 11.56 10.95
CA ILE A 107 10.70 10.80 12.17
C ILE A 107 11.86 9.83 12.41
N PRO A 108 12.44 9.75 13.62
CA PRO A 108 13.51 8.81 13.90
C PRO A 108 13.04 7.36 13.83
N GLU A 109 13.97 6.46 13.58
CA GLU A 109 13.71 5.02 13.63
C GLU A 109 13.31 4.59 15.05
N GLY A 110 12.49 3.57 15.17
CA GLY A 110 11.88 3.12 16.43
C GLY A 110 10.70 3.97 16.91
N ALA A 111 10.41 5.12 16.30
CA ALA A 111 9.30 5.96 16.72
C ALA A 111 7.94 5.30 16.49
N VAL A 112 7.05 5.53 17.45
CA VAL A 112 5.64 5.09 17.42
C VAL A 112 4.80 6.15 16.70
N VAL A 113 4.12 5.74 15.65
CA VAL A 113 3.29 6.61 14.81
C VAL A 113 1.90 6.05 14.58
N CYS A 114 0.93 6.92 14.33
CA CYS A 114 -0.44 6.59 13.99
C CYS A 114 -0.94 7.34 12.75
N ASN A 115 -2.05 6.85 12.19
CA ASN A 115 -2.72 7.43 11.03
C ASN A 115 -1.79 7.65 9.81
N VAL A 116 -0.88 6.71 9.55
CA VAL A 116 0.14 6.82 8.49
C VAL A 116 -0.50 6.79 7.09
N GLU A 117 0.00 7.60 6.17
CA GLU A 117 -0.38 7.58 4.76
C GLU A 117 0.19 6.37 4.00
N HIS A 118 -0.53 5.88 2.98
CA HIS A 118 -0.02 4.82 2.12
C HIS A 118 0.73 5.40 0.91
N HIS A 119 0.10 6.38 0.26
CA HIS A 119 0.72 7.29 -0.70
C HIS A 119 0.66 8.71 -0.15
N VAL A 120 1.56 9.56 -0.66
CA VAL A 120 1.68 10.94 -0.21
C VAL A 120 0.39 11.70 -0.51
N GLY A 121 -0.27 12.22 0.53
CA GLY A 121 -1.51 12.98 0.38
C GLY A 121 -2.81 12.17 0.53
N ASP A 122 -2.75 10.89 0.87
CA ASP A 122 -3.94 10.05 1.15
C ASP A 122 -4.71 10.48 2.41
N ARG A 123 -4.16 11.42 3.20
CA ARG A 123 -4.74 11.96 4.44
C ARG A 123 -4.96 10.93 5.57
N GLY A 124 -4.21 9.83 5.54
CA GLY A 124 -4.11 8.83 6.62
C GLY A 124 -4.97 7.59 6.38
N VAL A 125 -4.31 6.44 6.30
CA VAL A 125 -4.92 5.15 5.92
C VAL A 125 -4.60 4.04 6.94
N LEU A 126 -3.35 4.00 7.42
CA LEU A 126 -2.80 2.91 8.22
C LEU A 126 -2.82 3.26 9.72
N ALA A 127 -2.89 2.25 10.60
CA ALA A 127 -2.88 2.39 12.06
C ALA A 127 -3.89 3.43 12.59
N ARG A 128 -5.18 3.13 12.43
CA ARG A 128 -6.29 4.05 12.75
C ARG A 128 -7.24 3.53 13.81
N ALA A 129 -7.22 2.24 14.14
CA ALA A 129 -8.10 1.71 15.17
C ALA A 129 -7.59 2.11 16.56
N SER A 130 -8.45 1.98 17.57
CA SER A 130 -8.13 2.35 18.94
C SER A 130 -7.03 1.46 19.53
N GLY A 131 -5.95 2.09 20.03
CA GLY A 131 -4.77 1.39 20.52
C GLY A 131 -3.80 0.93 19.43
N ASP A 132 -4.12 1.12 18.15
CA ASP A 132 -3.19 0.78 17.07
C ASP A 132 -2.03 1.77 17.04
N TYR A 133 -0.88 1.25 16.64
CA TYR A 133 0.28 2.04 16.26
C TYR A 133 1.04 1.33 15.13
N ALA A 134 1.90 2.08 14.48
CA ALA A 134 2.91 1.60 13.57
C ALA A 134 4.28 2.03 14.09
N ILE A 135 5.30 1.21 13.81
CA ILE A 135 6.68 1.52 14.20
C ILE A 135 7.47 1.85 12.94
N VAL A 136 8.22 2.94 12.95
CA VAL A 136 9.19 3.24 11.89
C VAL A 136 10.40 2.32 12.12
N ILE A 137 10.69 1.42 11.18
CA ILE A 137 11.79 0.46 11.32
C ILE A 137 13.09 1.07 10.79
N SER A 138 13.08 1.53 9.53
CA SER A 138 14.28 2.03 8.88
C SER A 138 13.94 3.06 7.80
N HIS A 139 14.86 4.00 7.59
CA HIS A 139 14.84 4.90 6.44
C HIS A 139 15.92 4.49 5.46
N ASN A 140 15.55 4.35 4.19
CA ASN A 140 16.52 4.07 3.14
C ASN A 140 16.76 5.36 2.35
N PRO A 141 17.83 6.13 2.67
CA PRO A 141 18.11 7.42 2.03
C PRO A 141 18.33 7.29 0.51
N ASP A 142 18.83 6.13 0.04
CA ASP A 142 19.39 5.95 -1.31
C ASP A 142 18.60 5.00 -2.23
N ASN A 143 17.36 4.65 -1.88
CA ASN A 143 16.59 3.67 -2.67
C ASN A 143 15.94 4.26 -3.93
N ASP A 144 16.76 4.55 -4.94
CA ASP A 144 16.41 4.52 -6.37
C ASP A 144 16.45 3.06 -6.90
N LEU A 145 15.87 2.13 -6.16
CA LEU A 145 15.78 0.73 -6.60
C LEU A 145 14.31 0.31 -6.68
N PHE A 146 13.81 0.42 -7.91
CA PHE A 146 12.79 -0.47 -8.43
C PHE A 146 13.08 -1.89 -7.93
N VAL A 147 12.22 -2.41 -7.05
CA VAL A 147 12.08 -3.85 -6.94
C VAL A 147 11.35 -4.29 -8.22
N CYS A 148 12.11 -4.52 -9.28
CA CYS A 148 11.73 -5.55 -10.23
C CYS A 148 11.67 -6.83 -9.41
N ARG A 149 10.46 -7.34 -9.15
CA ARG A 149 10.29 -8.75 -8.80
C ARG A 149 10.75 -9.56 -10.00
N THR A 150 12.05 -9.81 -10.11
CA THR A 150 12.53 -10.95 -10.87
C THR A 150 12.09 -12.17 -10.07
N GLY A 151 11.14 -12.91 -10.63
CA GLY A 151 10.81 -14.23 -10.13
C GLY A 151 11.96 -15.16 -10.47
N GLN A 152 13.01 -15.20 -9.65
CA GLN A 152 13.97 -16.30 -9.56
C GLN A 152 14.91 -16.06 -8.37
N GLY A 153 15.26 -17.16 -7.69
CA GLY A 153 15.80 -17.16 -6.34
C GLY A 153 17.27 -16.75 -6.18
N VAL A 154 17.62 -16.53 -4.92
CA VAL A 154 18.94 -16.68 -4.27
C VAL A 154 20.17 -16.83 -5.17
N SER A 155 20.99 -15.78 -5.19
CA SER A 155 22.47 -15.78 -5.07
C SER A 155 22.87 -14.32 -4.86
N GLY A 156 23.57 -13.97 -3.78
CA GLY A 156 25.01 -14.10 -3.67
C GLY A 156 25.65 -12.80 -4.16
N LEU A 157 26.09 -11.95 -3.24
CA LEU A 157 26.96 -10.79 -3.54
C LEU A 157 28.19 -11.29 -4.32
N ILE A 158 28.49 -10.68 -5.47
CA ILE A 158 29.85 -10.62 -5.99
C ILE A 158 30.10 -9.18 -6.46
N ALA A 159 31.00 -8.53 -5.73
CA ALA A 159 31.62 -7.26 -6.11
C ALA A 159 32.63 -7.49 -7.24
N SER A 160 32.82 -6.45 -8.05
CA SER A 160 34.00 -6.13 -8.87
C SER A 160 34.63 -7.22 -9.75
N GLY A 161 34.55 -7.00 -11.07
CA GLY A 161 35.67 -7.28 -11.97
C GLY A 161 35.57 -8.56 -12.82
N LEU A 162 35.82 -8.35 -14.12
CA LEU A 162 36.33 -9.28 -15.13
C LEU A 162 35.33 -10.08 -16.01
N ASP A 163 35.64 -9.97 -17.30
CA ASP A 163 35.37 -10.81 -18.47
C ASP A 163 33.94 -10.97 -19.04
N TRP A 164 33.75 -10.32 -20.20
CA TRP A 164 32.61 -10.43 -21.11
C TRP A 164 32.94 -11.22 -22.39
N THR A 165 33.59 -12.38 -22.24
CA THR A 165 33.93 -13.27 -23.38
C THR A 165 33.53 -14.71 -23.11
N ARG A 166 32.29 -14.96 -22.64
CA ARG A 166 31.69 -16.30 -22.76
C ARG A 166 30.17 -16.35 -22.61
N CYS A 167 29.42 -15.83 -23.57
CA CYS A 167 27.98 -16.14 -23.71
C CYS A 167 27.55 -16.16 -25.18
N ARG A 168 28.07 -17.12 -25.96
CA ARG A 168 27.40 -17.65 -27.16
C ARG A 168 27.07 -19.11 -26.90
N ALA A 169 25.83 -19.39 -26.50
CA ALA A 169 25.18 -20.67 -26.75
C ALA A 169 23.69 -20.51 -26.46
N THR A 170 22.88 -21.17 -27.30
CA THR A 170 21.43 -21.38 -27.20
C THR A 170 20.55 -20.15 -27.33
N TRP A 171 20.05 -19.88 -28.54
CA TRP A 171 18.62 -19.74 -28.89
C TRP A 171 18.48 -19.77 -30.42
N PRO A 172 17.89 -20.83 -31.04
CA PRO A 172 17.37 -20.75 -32.39
C PRO A 172 15.86 -20.52 -32.39
N ARG A 173 15.37 -20.02 -33.53
CA ARG A 173 13.99 -19.97 -34.07
C ARG A 173 13.23 -18.65 -33.87
N ILE A 174 12.53 -18.26 -34.95
CA ILE A 174 11.83 -17.00 -35.25
C ILE A 174 12.82 -15.97 -35.82
N TYR A 175 13.10 -15.88 -37.13
CA TYR A 175 12.19 -15.72 -38.27
C TYR A 175 12.71 -16.43 -39.52
N ARG A 176 11.80 -17.09 -40.24
CA ARG A 176 11.93 -17.56 -41.62
C ARG A 176 11.00 -16.67 -42.46
N VAL A 177 11.39 -16.44 -43.72
CA VAL A 177 10.67 -15.72 -44.80
C VAL A 177 10.94 -14.21 -44.86
N ALA A 178 11.98 -13.83 -45.62
CA ALA A 178 11.97 -12.70 -46.53
C ALA A 178 13.33 -12.61 -47.28
N THR A 179 13.61 -13.61 -48.12
CA THR A 179 14.66 -13.51 -49.14
C THR A 179 14.08 -13.99 -50.46
N SER A 180 13.50 -13.07 -51.22
CA SER A 180 13.33 -13.20 -52.67
C SER A 180 12.85 -11.87 -53.24
N SER A 181 13.60 -11.38 -54.24
CA SER A 181 13.24 -10.37 -55.26
C SER A 181 13.61 -8.91 -54.98
N PRO A 182 14.74 -8.43 -55.55
CA PRO A 182 15.15 -7.02 -55.59
C PRO A 182 14.57 -6.35 -56.85
N SER A 183 13.35 -5.81 -56.76
CA SER A 183 12.77 -5.02 -57.87
C SER A 183 11.69 -4.02 -57.42
N PHE A 184 11.66 -3.66 -56.14
CA PHE A 184 10.71 -2.70 -55.57
C PHE A 184 11.41 -1.58 -54.78
N LEU A 185 12.55 -1.12 -55.28
CA LEU A 185 13.35 -0.02 -54.71
C LEU A 185 13.67 1.06 -55.75
N SER A 186 12.79 1.25 -56.75
CA SER A 186 12.95 2.28 -57.79
C SER A 186 11.84 3.35 -57.80
N GLU A 187 10.82 3.29 -56.93
CA GLU A 187 9.66 4.18 -57.04
C GLU A 187 9.36 5.09 -55.84
N ALA A 188 10.14 5.04 -54.76
CA ALA A 188 9.88 5.86 -53.56
C ALA A 188 11.02 6.83 -53.17
N LEU A 189 11.93 7.16 -54.11
CA LEU A 189 13.01 8.14 -53.93
C LEU A 189 12.91 9.33 -54.89
N LYS A 190 11.67 9.73 -55.23
CA LYS A 190 11.36 10.94 -56.02
C LYS A 190 10.87 12.14 -55.18
N SER A 191 10.92 12.05 -53.86
CA SER A 191 10.69 13.19 -52.98
C SER A 191 11.92 13.43 -52.12
N PHE A 192 12.49 14.63 -52.24
CA PHE A 192 13.59 15.25 -51.48
C PHE A 192 14.98 15.32 -52.15
N PRO A 193 15.67 16.48 -52.04
CA PRO A 193 16.44 17.04 -53.13
C PRO A 193 17.97 16.96 -52.96
N GLN A 194 18.65 16.61 -54.07
CA GLN A 194 19.80 17.26 -54.70
C GLN A 194 20.90 17.90 -53.81
N ARG A 195 21.48 17.18 -52.85
CA ARG A 195 22.88 17.40 -52.47
C ARG A 195 23.42 16.14 -51.78
N ALA A 196 24.60 15.70 -52.21
CA ALA A 196 25.34 14.53 -51.72
C ALA A 196 25.02 13.16 -52.35
N ARG A 197 24.96 13.13 -53.70
CA ARG A 197 25.35 11.96 -54.52
C ARG A 197 26.68 12.26 -55.23
N ARG A 198 27.81 12.00 -54.58
CA ARG A 198 29.20 12.09 -55.11
C ARG A 198 30.09 11.49 -54.00
N LEU A 199 30.81 10.36 -54.07
CA LEU A 199 31.41 9.50 -55.09
C LEU A 199 31.45 8.06 -54.50
N VAL A 200 31.02 6.99 -55.20
CA VAL A 200 31.80 6.13 -56.13
C VAL A 200 33.06 5.57 -55.44
N LEU A 201 33.00 4.38 -54.81
CA LEU A 201 33.27 3.04 -55.38
C LEU A 201 34.57 2.94 -56.21
N GLU A 202 35.66 2.46 -55.61
CA GLU A 202 36.61 1.51 -56.23
C GLU A 202 37.39 0.71 -55.15
N PRO A 203 37.65 -0.60 -55.34
CA PRO A 203 38.44 -1.43 -54.44
C PRO A 203 39.86 -1.69 -55.00
N ARG A 204 40.90 -1.60 -54.17
CA ARG A 204 42.21 -2.23 -54.46
C ARG A 204 42.83 -2.82 -53.18
N HIS A 205 43.23 -4.08 -53.31
CA HIS A 205 44.00 -4.84 -52.33
C HIS A 205 45.43 -4.27 -52.16
N HIS A 206 45.91 -4.14 -50.92
CA HIS A 206 47.31 -4.40 -50.57
C HIS A 206 47.45 -4.79 -49.08
N GLN A 207 48.42 -5.68 -48.84
CA GLN A 207 48.82 -6.40 -47.63
C GLN A 207 48.98 -5.62 -46.31
N LEU A 208 48.60 -6.28 -45.20
CA LEU A 208 49.30 -6.51 -43.89
C LEU A 208 50.31 -5.43 -43.43
N ASP A 209 50.07 -4.65 -42.36
CA ASP A 209 50.22 -4.88 -40.88
C ASP A 209 51.20 -3.78 -40.37
N PRO A 210 51.40 -3.45 -39.06
CA PRO A 210 50.61 -3.58 -37.83
C PRO A 210 50.52 -2.24 -37.03
N ASP A 211 49.92 -2.27 -35.84
CA ASP A 211 50.13 -1.34 -34.72
C ASP A 211 49.91 0.17 -34.91
N LEU A 212 48.72 0.65 -34.55
CA LEU A 212 48.56 1.94 -33.85
C LEU A 212 47.28 1.92 -33.01
N SER A 213 47.51 1.96 -31.71
CA SER A 213 46.57 2.11 -30.61
C SER A 213 45.39 3.05 -30.90
N ALA A 214 44.19 2.50 -31.00
CA ALA A 214 42.95 3.26 -30.99
C ALA A 214 42.70 3.81 -29.58
N ILE A 215 42.82 5.13 -29.45
CA ILE A 215 42.32 5.91 -28.32
C ILE A 215 40.79 5.97 -28.46
N PRO A 216 39.99 5.39 -27.54
CA PRO A 216 38.55 5.61 -27.58
C PRO A 216 38.27 7.03 -27.05
N ILE A 217 37.93 7.94 -27.95
CA ILE A 217 37.28 9.21 -27.60
C ILE A 217 35.91 8.83 -27.01
N LEU A 218 35.84 8.77 -25.68
CA LEU A 218 34.60 8.71 -24.94
C LEU A 218 33.85 10.02 -25.21
N VAL A 219 32.85 9.99 -26.09
CA VAL A 219 31.85 11.04 -26.18
C VAL A 219 30.90 10.84 -25.00
N PRO A 220 30.87 11.71 -23.98
CA PRO A 220 29.89 11.60 -22.93
C PRO A 220 28.51 11.89 -23.54
N CYS A 221 27.61 10.90 -23.46
CA CYS A 221 26.21 11.09 -23.81
C CYS A 221 25.62 12.13 -22.83
N PRO A 222 25.02 13.23 -23.30
CA PRO A 222 24.39 14.20 -22.40
C PRO A 222 23.18 13.55 -21.72
N PRO A 223 23.00 13.69 -20.39
CA PRO A 223 21.81 13.19 -19.73
C PRO A 223 20.60 13.92 -20.31
N SER A 224 19.75 13.16 -20.99
CA SER A 224 18.54 13.66 -21.62
C SER A 224 17.61 14.26 -20.56
N ALA A 225 17.24 15.50 -20.80
CA ALA A 225 16.23 16.24 -20.08
C ALA A 225 14.87 15.51 -20.14
N SER A 226 14.50 14.83 -19.05
CA SER A 226 13.11 14.57 -18.71
C SER A 226 12.96 14.41 -17.20
N GLY A 227 12.76 15.55 -16.51
CA GLY A 227 12.14 15.66 -15.19
C GLY A 227 12.68 14.74 -14.09
N ALA A 228 13.76 15.17 -13.43
CA ALA A 228 14.11 14.67 -12.11
C ALA A 228 12.93 14.90 -11.14
N ARG A 229 12.11 13.86 -10.95
CA ARG A 229 11.20 13.78 -9.80
C ARG A 229 12.08 13.56 -8.56
N PRO A 230 11.80 14.20 -7.42
CA PRO A 230 12.64 14.04 -6.24
C PRO A 230 12.68 12.57 -5.82
N VAL A 231 13.90 12.04 -5.83
CA VAL A 231 14.41 10.80 -5.25
C VAL A 231 13.48 10.26 -4.15
N SER A 232 12.77 9.17 -4.43
CA SER A 232 11.81 8.63 -3.48
C SER A 232 12.51 7.75 -2.45
N THR A 233 13.21 8.40 -1.49
CA THR A 233 13.61 7.80 -0.22
C THR A 233 12.41 7.02 0.34
N ALA A 234 12.57 5.74 0.65
CA ALA A 234 11.49 4.87 1.12
C ALA A 234 11.69 4.56 2.62
N ALA A 235 10.60 4.61 3.38
CA ALA A 235 10.58 4.26 4.79
C ALA A 235 9.95 2.88 4.97
N ARG A 236 10.57 2.03 5.79
CA ARG A 236 10.02 0.73 6.17
C ARG A 236 9.27 0.90 7.47
N ILE A 237 7.98 0.62 7.46
CA ILE A 237 7.12 0.66 8.65
C ILE A 237 6.63 -0.73 9.04
N LYS A 238 6.38 -0.91 10.33
CA LYS A 238 5.68 -2.06 10.88
C LYS A 238 4.22 -1.72 11.10
N LEU A 239 3.33 -2.51 10.53
CA LEU A 239 1.88 -2.36 10.73
C LEU A 239 1.43 -3.03 12.03
N PRO A 240 0.25 -2.66 12.59
CA PRO A 240 -0.31 -3.32 13.77
C PRO A 240 -0.60 -4.81 13.56
N SER A 241 -0.63 -5.29 12.32
CA SER A 241 -0.73 -6.72 12.00
C SER A 241 0.62 -7.46 12.03
N GLY A 242 1.70 -6.81 12.48
CA GLY A 242 3.08 -7.31 12.42
C GLY A 242 3.74 -7.28 11.03
N ALA A 243 2.96 -7.03 9.98
CA ALA A 243 3.46 -6.99 8.60
C ALA A 243 4.35 -5.77 8.37
N LYS A 244 5.51 -5.99 7.76
CA LYS A 244 6.44 -4.93 7.36
C LYS A 244 6.04 -4.41 5.99
N LYS A 245 5.89 -3.10 5.85
CA LYS A 245 5.50 -2.45 4.60
C LYS A 245 6.46 -1.31 4.26
N ILE A 246 6.77 -1.17 2.98
CA ILE A 246 7.57 -0.07 2.46
C ILE A 246 6.60 1.01 1.98
N VAL A 247 6.82 2.25 2.42
CA VAL A 247 5.99 3.43 2.16
C VAL A 247 6.92 4.56 1.72
N PRO A 248 6.53 5.45 0.79
CA PRO A 248 7.36 6.59 0.42
C PRO A 248 7.59 7.49 1.63
N SER A 249 8.82 7.97 1.83
CA SER A 249 9.20 8.76 3.03
C SER A 249 8.51 10.13 3.12
N GLY A 250 7.95 10.61 2.01
CA GLY A 250 7.11 11.81 1.96
C GLY A 250 5.71 11.62 2.57
N CYS A 251 5.30 10.38 2.89
CA CYS A 251 4.03 10.12 3.55
C CYS A 251 3.99 10.73 4.94
N ARG A 252 2.84 11.30 5.30
CA ARG A 252 2.62 11.87 6.62
C ARG A 252 2.24 10.80 7.64
N ALA A 253 2.67 11.02 8.87
CA ALA A 253 2.33 10.23 10.03
C ALA A 253 2.15 11.13 11.24
N MET A 254 1.21 10.78 12.12
CA MET A 254 1.04 11.45 13.41
C MET A 254 1.90 10.73 14.44
N ILE A 255 2.58 11.46 15.31
CA ILE A 255 3.40 10.85 16.38
C ILE A 255 2.49 10.38 17.52
N GLY A 256 2.73 9.15 18.00
CA GLY A 256 2.04 8.54 19.13
C GLY A 256 1.14 7.36 18.72
N GLN A 257 0.56 6.71 19.74
CA GLN A 257 -0.44 5.65 19.59
C GLN A 257 -1.84 6.26 19.46
N VAL A 258 -2.76 5.57 18.78
CA VAL A 258 -4.16 6.00 18.73
C VAL A 258 -4.84 5.85 20.10
N ALA A 259 -5.50 6.89 20.56
CA ALA A 259 -6.21 6.90 21.85
C ALA A 259 -7.34 5.84 21.94
N GLY A 260 -7.69 5.47 23.18
CA GLY A 260 -8.78 4.54 23.48
C GLY A 260 -8.39 3.06 23.40
N GLY A 261 -7.10 2.74 23.59
CA GLY A 261 -6.59 1.38 23.75
C GLY A 261 -7.26 0.61 24.90
N GLY A 262 -7.03 -0.70 24.97
CA GLY A 262 -7.55 -1.56 26.05
C GLY A 262 -9.07 -1.86 26.01
N ARG A 263 -9.83 -1.25 25.09
CA ARG A 263 -11.28 -1.50 24.95
C ARG A 263 -11.62 -2.98 24.68
N THR A 264 -10.74 -3.71 23.99
CA THR A 264 -10.97 -5.10 23.59
C THR A 264 -10.77 -6.09 24.74
N GLU A 265 -9.96 -5.75 25.73
CA GLU A 265 -9.64 -6.62 26.86
C GLU A 265 -10.87 -6.91 27.74
N LYS A 266 -11.83 -5.97 27.78
CA LYS A 266 -13.07 -6.16 28.54
C LYS A 266 -14.00 -7.16 27.82
N PRO A 267 -14.36 -8.29 28.47
CA PRO A 267 -15.26 -9.28 27.87
C PRO A 267 -16.68 -8.72 27.71
N MET A 268 -17.35 -9.13 26.63
CA MET A 268 -18.74 -8.80 26.37
C MET A 268 -19.66 -9.80 27.07
N LEU A 269 -20.13 -9.47 28.27
CA LEU A 269 -20.94 -10.39 29.09
C LEU A 269 -22.38 -10.56 28.57
N LYS A 270 -23.03 -9.46 28.17
CA LYS A 270 -24.47 -9.44 27.79
C LYS A 270 -24.66 -9.27 26.28
N ALA A 271 -25.65 -9.96 25.72
CA ALA A 271 -26.06 -9.82 24.31
C ALA A 271 -26.58 -8.40 23.99
N GLY A 272 -27.26 -7.74 24.93
CA GLY A 272 -27.73 -6.35 24.77
C GLY A 272 -26.58 -5.37 24.51
N ASN A 273 -25.43 -5.56 25.16
CA ASN A 273 -24.24 -4.74 24.91
C ASN A 273 -23.73 -4.93 23.47
N ALA A 274 -23.79 -6.15 22.95
CA ALA A 274 -23.42 -6.43 21.57
C ALA A 274 -24.41 -5.82 20.58
N TYR A 275 -25.72 -5.88 20.88
CA TYR A 275 -26.76 -5.22 20.09
C TYR A 275 -26.48 -3.71 19.93
N HIS A 276 -26.28 -2.98 21.03
CA HIS A 276 -25.99 -1.54 20.97
C HIS A 276 -24.66 -1.22 20.27
N LYS A 277 -23.64 -2.10 20.40
CA LYS A 277 -22.36 -1.97 19.68
C LYS A 277 -22.53 -2.07 18.16
N TYR A 278 -23.40 -2.96 17.67
CA TYR A 278 -23.63 -3.15 16.23
C TYR A 278 -24.72 -2.23 15.66
N ARG A 279 -25.64 -1.72 16.49
CA ARG A 279 -26.67 -0.74 16.11
C ARG A 279 -26.09 0.49 15.40
N VAL A 280 -24.94 0.97 15.87
CA VAL A 280 -24.28 2.18 15.34
C VAL A 280 -23.34 1.88 14.15
N LYS A 281 -23.14 0.59 13.82
CA LYS A 281 -22.28 0.16 12.71
C LYS A 281 -23.16 -0.22 11.53
N ARG A 282 -22.87 -1.34 10.87
CA ARG A 282 -23.77 -1.95 9.88
C ARG A 282 -24.53 -3.09 10.53
N ASN A 283 -25.70 -3.42 9.97
CA ASN A 283 -26.46 -4.59 10.40
C ASN A 283 -25.64 -5.88 10.12
N CYS A 284 -24.97 -6.42 11.13
CA CYS A 284 -24.21 -7.67 11.01
C CYS A 284 -24.28 -8.57 12.24
N TRP A 285 -25.26 -8.30 13.12
CA TRP A 285 -25.54 -9.03 14.35
C TRP A 285 -27.07 -9.11 14.52
N PRO A 286 -27.64 -10.26 14.94
CA PRO A 286 -27.00 -11.52 15.30
C PRO A 286 -26.47 -12.33 14.10
N LYS A 287 -25.58 -13.30 14.35
CA LYS A 287 -25.01 -14.17 13.31
C LYS A 287 -25.56 -15.59 13.44
N VAL A 288 -26.58 -15.90 12.64
CA VAL A 288 -27.06 -17.29 12.47
C VAL A 288 -25.96 -18.15 11.83
N ARG A 289 -25.74 -19.35 12.39
CA ARG A 289 -24.80 -20.37 11.89
C ARG A 289 -25.35 -20.99 10.60
N GLY A 290 -24.50 -21.25 9.62
CA GLY A 290 -24.92 -21.82 8.33
C GLY A 290 -25.52 -23.22 8.42
N VAL A 291 -25.09 -24.02 9.39
CA VAL A 291 -25.59 -25.38 9.65
C VAL A 291 -27.01 -25.38 10.22
N ALA A 292 -27.44 -24.27 10.84
CA ALA A 292 -28.79 -24.13 11.35
C ALA A 292 -29.80 -23.66 10.29
N MET A 293 -29.36 -23.48 9.03
CA MET A 293 -30.19 -23.03 7.93
C MET A 293 -30.59 -24.22 7.05
N ASN A 294 -31.63 -24.03 6.22
CA ASN A 294 -32.03 -25.01 5.22
C ASN A 294 -31.02 -25.08 4.05
N PRO A 295 -30.92 -26.20 3.30
CA PRO A 295 -30.01 -26.34 2.17
C PRO A 295 -30.15 -25.21 1.13
N VAL A 296 -31.37 -24.71 0.96
CA VAL A 296 -31.69 -23.65 0.01
C VAL A 296 -31.00 -22.32 0.37
N GLU A 297 -30.73 -22.06 1.64
CA GLU A 297 -30.21 -20.76 2.12
C GLU A 297 -28.69 -20.75 2.31
N HIS A 298 -28.07 -21.91 2.49
CA HIS A 298 -26.66 -22.01 2.82
C HIS A 298 -26.06 -23.37 2.42
N PRO A 299 -24.83 -23.41 1.86
CA PRO A 299 -24.19 -24.67 1.45
C PRO A 299 -23.98 -25.69 2.59
N HIS A 300 -23.82 -25.22 3.82
CA HIS A 300 -23.70 -26.07 5.01
C HIS A 300 -25.04 -26.44 5.65
N GLY A 301 -26.16 -25.98 5.08
CA GLY A 301 -27.48 -26.14 5.67
C GLY A 301 -28.15 -27.46 5.31
N GLY A 302 -29.06 -27.92 6.18
CA GLY A 302 -29.87 -29.11 5.99
C GLY A 302 -29.37 -30.39 6.66
N GLY A 303 -29.96 -31.50 6.22
CA GLY A 303 -29.80 -32.81 6.83
C GLY A 303 -30.64 -33.01 8.09
N ASN A 304 -30.77 -34.27 8.52
CA ASN A 304 -31.48 -34.63 9.77
C ASN A 304 -30.65 -34.31 11.02
N HIS A 305 -29.32 -34.28 10.87
CA HIS A 305 -28.37 -33.91 11.92
C HIS A 305 -27.57 -32.67 11.51
N GLN A 306 -27.25 -31.80 12.47
CA GLN A 306 -26.46 -30.59 12.22
C GLN A 306 -24.99 -30.92 11.96
N HIS A 307 -24.61 -31.03 10.69
CA HIS A 307 -23.23 -31.23 10.24
C HIS A 307 -23.00 -30.54 8.89
N ILE A 308 -21.74 -30.36 8.46
CA ILE A 308 -21.43 -29.69 7.19
C ILE A 308 -21.57 -30.65 6.00
N GLY A 309 -21.31 -31.95 6.21
CA GLY A 309 -21.38 -32.99 5.17
C GLY A 309 -20.22 -33.02 4.18
N HIS A 310 -19.43 -31.93 4.08
CA HIS A 310 -18.27 -31.81 3.20
C HIS A 310 -17.16 -31.00 3.88
N ALA A 311 -15.98 -30.96 3.26
CA ALA A 311 -14.85 -30.18 3.77
C ALA A 311 -15.18 -28.68 3.82
N SER A 312 -15.05 -28.07 5.00
CA SER A 312 -15.30 -26.64 5.19
C SER A 312 -14.23 -25.71 4.56
N THR A 313 -13.17 -26.28 3.99
CA THR A 313 -12.10 -25.56 3.29
C THR A 313 -12.45 -25.38 1.82
N VAL A 314 -12.57 -24.13 1.38
CA VAL A 314 -12.98 -23.80 0.02
C VAL A 314 -11.85 -23.12 -0.76
N ARG A 315 -11.73 -23.42 -2.05
CA ARG A 315 -10.71 -22.82 -2.91
C ARG A 315 -10.92 -21.31 -3.11
N ARG A 316 -9.87 -20.58 -3.48
CA ARG A 316 -9.88 -19.11 -3.66
C ARG A 316 -10.71 -18.66 -4.86
N ASP A 317 -10.76 -19.49 -5.89
CA ASP A 317 -11.43 -19.32 -7.18
C ASP A 317 -12.91 -19.73 -7.15
N ALA A 318 -13.38 -20.39 -6.08
CA ALA A 318 -14.77 -20.82 -5.98
C ALA A 318 -15.79 -19.70 -6.27
N PRO A 319 -16.94 -20.00 -6.90
CA PRO A 319 -17.90 -18.97 -7.26
C PRO A 319 -18.54 -18.29 -6.03
N PRO A 320 -19.00 -17.04 -6.16
CA PRO A 320 -19.85 -16.42 -5.15
C PRO A 320 -21.07 -17.31 -4.87
N GLY A 321 -21.31 -17.65 -3.60
CA GLY A 321 -22.34 -18.62 -3.22
C GLY A 321 -21.76 -19.93 -2.69
N GLN A 322 -20.67 -20.42 -3.29
CA GLN A 322 -19.90 -21.57 -2.80
C GLN A 322 -18.75 -21.17 -1.86
N LYS A 323 -18.28 -19.92 -1.94
CA LYS A 323 -17.27 -19.33 -1.04
C LYS A 323 -17.77 -19.15 0.41
N VAL A 324 -17.81 -20.24 1.15
CA VAL A 324 -18.33 -20.32 2.52
C VAL A 324 -17.38 -21.19 3.37
N GLY A 325 -17.28 -20.92 4.68
CA GLY A 325 -16.35 -21.64 5.55
C GLY A 325 -14.95 -21.02 5.58
N LEU A 326 -13.91 -21.87 5.57
CA LEU A 326 -12.50 -21.48 5.64
C LEU A 326 -11.94 -21.28 4.23
N ILE A 327 -12.02 -20.04 3.73
CA ILE A 327 -11.64 -19.70 2.36
C ILE A 327 -10.12 -19.66 2.20
N ALA A 328 -9.59 -20.48 1.29
CA ALA A 328 -8.17 -20.59 0.97
C ALA A 328 -7.27 -20.75 2.21
N ALA A 329 -7.77 -21.47 3.22
CA ALA A 329 -7.03 -21.73 4.44
C ALA A 329 -5.83 -22.63 4.13
N ARG A 330 -4.63 -22.14 4.45
CA ARG A 330 -3.37 -22.90 4.32
C ARG A 330 -3.22 -23.95 5.43
N ARG A 331 -3.89 -23.75 6.56
CA ARG A 331 -3.87 -24.60 7.74
C ARG A 331 -5.22 -24.50 8.44
N THR A 332 -5.67 -25.60 9.05
CA THR A 332 -6.86 -25.68 9.90
C THR A 332 -6.50 -26.17 11.30
N GLY A 333 -7.46 -26.11 12.23
CA GLY A 333 -7.26 -26.50 13.63
C GLY A 333 -6.68 -25.40 14.52
N ARG A 334 -6.63 -25.68 15.83
CA ARG A 334 -6.10 -24.73 16.83
C ARG A 334 -4.58 -24.76 16.81
N LEU A 335 -3.95 -23.59 16.72
CA LEU A 335 -2.50 -23.46 16.88
C LEU A 335 -2.10 -23.87 18.30
N ARG A 336 -1.14 -24.79 18.42
CA ARG A 336 -0.54 -25.26 19.68
C ARG A 336 0.99 -25.16 19.60
N GLY A 337 1.64 -25.07 20.76
CA GLY A 337 3.10 -25.02 20.88
C GLY A 337 3.74 -23.79 20.24
N GLN A 338 4.91 -23.96 19.63
CA GLN A 338 5.71 -22.88 19.06
C GLN A 338 4.99 -22.10 17.95
N ALA A 339 4.07 -22.73 17.22
CA ALA A 339 3.27 -22.08 16.18
C ALA A 339 2.26 -21.05 16.76
N ALA A 340 1.76 -21.29 17.98
CA ALA A 340 0.95 -20.31 18.70
C ALA A 340 1.82 -19.18 19.26
N ALA A 341 3.03 -19.49 19.75
CA ALA A 341 3.97 -18.50 20.27
C ALA A 341 4.50 -17.55 19.19
N THR A 342 4.78 -18.05 17.99
CA THR A 342 5.18 -17.23 16.83
C THR A 342 4.04 -16.36 16.31
N ALA A 343 2.80 -16.87 16.28
CA ALA A 343 1.63 -16.05 15.95
C ALA A 343 1.38 -14.95 17.00
N ALA A 344 1.47 -15.27 18.29
CA ALA A 344 1.33 -14.29 19.37
C ALA A 344 2.45 -13.24 19.37
N LYS A 345 3.69 -13.60 18.97
CA LYS A 345 4.78 -12.63 18.76
C LYS A 345 4.53 -11.74 17.55
N ALA A 346 3.89 -12.23 16.49
CA ALA A 346 3.53 -11.42 15.32
C ALA A 346 2.43 -10.38 15.63
N ASP A 347 1.55 -10.67 16.59
CA ASP A 347 0.50 -9.74 17.03
C ASP A 347 0.98 -8.71 18.08
N LYS A 348 2.07 -9.01 18.81
CA LYS A 348 2.61 -8.13 19.89
C LYS A 348 3.82 -7.29 19.50
N ALA A 349 4.52 -7.65 18.43
CA ALA A 349 5.70 -6.93 17.96
C ALA A 349 5.29 -5.92 16.90
#